data_AF-A0A8J7WLX0-F1
#
_entry.id   AF-A0A8J7WLX0-F1
#
_cell.length_a   1.000
_cell.length_b   1.000
_cell.length_c   1.000
_cell.angle_alpha   90.00
_cell.angle_beta   90.00
_cell.angle_gamma   90.00
#
_symmetry.space_group_name_H-M   'P 1'
#
loop_
_entity.id
_entity.type
_entity.pdbx_description
1 polymer ?
#
loop_
_entity_poly.entity_id
_entity_poly.type
_entity_poly.pdbx_seq_one_letter_code
_entity_poly.pdbx_strand_id
1 'polypeptide(L)'
;PGTPVDVDLLWKAYLRRFDQEHFHRFAKVHLGLARARVLSAQAADRWAALVIAGYAQLRAAAPLVADQPRAWQKKTAAGRMPTPCRVRAGFRRLRGQLGSPAGAAKSVRPGRGRPPGRRNKPKPLRPVYNKSDIALMASRARTAAPP
;
A
#
# COMPACT_ATOMS: atom_id res chain seq x y z
N PRO A 1 -37.00 -1.58 16.35
CA PRO A 1 -36.90 -0.11 16.46
C PRO A 1 -35.71 0.41 15.64
N GLY A 2 -35.98 0.94 14.45
CA GLY A 2 -34.95 1.51 13.58
C GLY A 2 -34.54 2.89 14.08
N THR A 3 -33.24 3.10 14.26
CA THR A 3 -32.69 4.45 14.44
C THR A 3 -33.17 5.34 13.30
N PRO A 4 -33.72 6.54 13.58
CA PRO A 4 -34.11 7.46 12.52
C PRO A 4 -32.89 7.77 11.66
N VAL A 5 -33.07 7.68 10.34
CA VAL A 5 -31.99 7.89 9.38
C VAL A 5 -31.66 9.37 9.33
N ASP A 6 -30.46 9.73 9.75
CA ASP A 6 -29.92 11.09 9.61
C ASP A 6 -29.53 11.35 8.15
N VAL A 7 -30.43 12.03 7.42
CA VAL A 7 -30.27 12.38 6.01
C VAL A 7 -29.07 13.30 5.79
N ASP A 8 -28.77 14.19 6.73
CA ASP A 8 -27.63 15.11 6.66
C ASP A 8 -26.30 14.35 6.77
N LEU A 9 -26.24 13.36 7.65
CA LEU A 9 -25.08 12.47 7.77
C LEU A 9 -24.89 11.64 6.49
N LEU A 10 -25.96 11.08 5.94
CA LEU A 10 -25.90 10.33 4.68
C LEU A 10 -25.41 11.20 3.53
N TRP A 11 -25.91 12.43 3.42
CA TRP A 11 -25.46 13.38 2.41
C TRP A 11 -23.97 13.71 2.55
N LYS A 12 -23.50 14.04 3.77
CA LYS A 12 -22.08 14.30 4.06
C LYS A 12 -21.21 13.07 3.75
N ALA A 13 -21.66 11.86 4.11
CA ALA A 13 -20.94 10.62 3.81
C ALA A 13 -20.86 10.37 2.30
N TYR A 14 -21.93 10.65 1.56
CA TYR A 14 -21.96 10.54 0.11
C TYR A 14 -20.93 11.47 -0.55
N LEU A 15 -20.86 12.75 -0.12
CA LEU A 15 -19.85 13.69 -0.61
C LEU A 15 -18.42 13.23 -0.29
N ARG A 16 -18.22 12.54 0.84
CA ARG A 16 -16.92 11.97 1.24
C ARG A 16 -16.52 10.72 0.48
N ARG A 17 -17.44 10.03 -0.21
CA ARG A 17 -17.13 8.83 -1.02
C ARG A 17 -16.01 9.09 -2.02
N PHE A 18 -15.97 10.29 -2.61
CA PHE A 18 -14.96 10.66 -3.60
C PHE A 18 -13.53 10.73 -3.03
N ASP A 19 -13.37 10.80 -1.70
CA ASP A 19 -12.05 10.71 -1.05
C ASP A 19 -11.40 9.34 -1.30
N GLN A 20 -12.17 8.28 -1.59
CA GLN A 20 -11.65 6.96 -1.97
C GLN A 20 -10.89 7.01 -3.31
N GLU A 21 -11.36 7.76 -4.29
CA GLU A 21 -10.68 7.88 -5.58
C GLU A 21 -9.36 8.64 -5.45
N HIS A 22 -9.33 9.66 -4.60
CA HIS A 22 -8.09 10.35 -4.25
C HIS A 22 -7.09 9.41 -3.58
N PHE A 23 -7.57 8.53 -2.68
CA PHE A 23 -6.74 7.49 -2.09
C PHE A 23 -6.22 6.51 -3.16
N HIS A 24 -7.07 5.97 -4.03
CA HIS A 24 -6.67 5.04 -5.09
C HIS A 24 -5.62 5.64 -6.02
N ARG A 25 -5.82 6.89 -6.46
CA ARG A 25 -4.87 7.62 -7.30
C ARG A 25 -3.54 7.81 -6.58
N PHE A 26 -3.59 8.27 -5.33
CA PHE A 26 -2.39 8.47 -4.52
C PHE A 26 -1.61 7.17 -4.30
N ALA A 27 -2.30 6.09 -3.92
CA ALA A 27 -1.69 4.79 -3.66
C ALA A 27 -1.00 4.22 -4.92
N LYS A 28 -1.67 4.29 -6.08
CA LYS A 28 -1.11 3.81 -7.35
C LYS A 28 0.09 4.64 -7.80
N VAL A 29 -0.03 5.97 -7.78
CA VAL A 29 0.99 6.87 -8.35
C VAL A 29 2.18 7.09 -7.41
N HIS A 30 1.93 7.24 -6.10
CA HIS A 30 2.95 7.71 -5.16
C HIS A 30 3.45 6.64 -4.19
N LEU A 31 2.64 5.64 -3.87
CA LEU A 31 3.04 4.51 -3.00
C LEU A 31 3.37 3.24 -3.77
N GLY A 32 3.19 3.24 -5.10
CA GLY A 32 3.59 2.14 -5.95
C GLY A 32 2.68 0.92 -5.88
N LEU A 33 1.41 1.10 -5.50
CA LEU A 33 0.44 -0.01 -5.43
C LEU A 33 0.43 -0.84 -6.73
N ALA A 34 0.42 -0.19 -7.89
CA ALA A 34 0.42 -0.84 -9.20
C ALA A 34 1.82 -1.22 -9.73
N ARG A 35 2.91 -0.85 -9.02
CA ARG A 35 4.29 -1.09 -9.47
C ARG A 35 4.84 -2.44 -8.98
N ALA A 36 4.21 -3.06 -7.99
CA ALA A 36 4.68 -4.32 -7.45
C ALA A 36 4.50 -5.48 -8.44
N ARG A 37 5.61 -6.15 -8.74
CA ARG A 37 5.62 -7.39 -9.54
C ARG A 37 5.57 -8.60 -8.61
N VAL A 38 4.42 -8.78 -7.96
CA VAL A 38 4.14 -9.93 -7.09
C VAL A 38 3.60 -11.09 -7.90
N LEU A 39 3.93 -12.31 -7.49
CA LEU A 39 3.66 -13.52 -8.29
C LEU A 39 2.53 -14.38 -7.71
N SER A 40 2.02 -14.07 -6.50
CA SER A 40 0.88 -14.77 -5.89
C SER A 40 -0.14 -13.79 -5.32
N ALA A 41 -1.41 -14.22 -5.24
CA ALA A 41 -2.50 -13.43 -4.64
C ALA A 41 -2.15 -13.01 -3.21
N GLN A 42 -1.73 -13.95 -2.37
CA GLN A 42 -1.29 -13.68 -0.99
C GLN A 42 -0.13 -12.66 -0.90
N ALA A 43 0.75 -12.58 -1.91
CA ALA A 43 1.80 -11.56 -1.95
C ALA A 43 1.23 -10.19 -2.38
N ALA A 44 0.24 -10.17 -3.26
CA ALA A 44 -0.50 -8.97 -3.63
C ALA A 44 -1.30 -8.40 -2.45
N ASP A 45 -1.97 -9.25 -1.67
CA ASP A 45 -2.74 -8.83 -0.49
C ASP A 45 -1.82 -8.21 0.57
N ARG A 46 -0.69 -8.87 0.86
CA ARG A 46 0.34 -8.32 1.76
C ARG A 46 0.91 -7.00 1.24
N TRP A 47 1.13 -6.90 -0.08
CA TRP A 47 1.59 -5.64 -0.67
C TRP A 47 0.56 -4.52 -0.51
N ALA A 48 -0.72 -4.80 -0.76
CA ALA A 48 -1.80 -3.83 -0.56
C ALA A 48 -1.88 -3.38 0.91
N ALA A 49 -1.77 -4.33 1.86
CA ALA A 49 -1.73 -4.02 3.30
C ALA A 49 -0.55 -3.11 3.67
N LEU A 50 0.65 -3.34 3.12
CA LEU A 50 1.81 -2.48 3.33
C LEU A 50 1.61 -1.07 2.77
N VAL A 51 0.97 -0.94 1.60
CA VAL A 51 0.63 0.35 1.02
C VAL A 51 -0.36 1.11 1.89
N ILE A 52 -1.40 0.43 2.40
CA ILE A 52 -2.39 1.02 3.32
C ILE A 52 -1.71 1.48 4.61
N ALA A 53 -0.84 0.64 5.19
CA ALA A 53 -0.07 1.00 6.38
C ALA A 53 0.82 2.24 6.13
N GLY A 54 1.50 2.31 4.98
CA GLY A 54 2.27 3.49 4.59
C GLY A 54 1.42 4.75 4.43
N TYR A 55 0.20 4.62 3.88
CA TYR A 55 -0.74 5.74 3.82
C TYR A 55 -1.19 6.18 5.22
N ALA A 56 -1.51 5.24 6.11
CA ALA A 56 -1.88 5.53 7.49
C ALA A 56 -0.75 6.23 8.26
N GLN A 57 0.51 5.82 8.05
CA GLN A 57 1.68 6.50 8.61
C GLN A 57 1.78 7.96 8.15
N LEU A 58 1.52 8.23 6.86
CA LEU A 58 1.49 9.62 6.36
C LEU A 58 0.33 10.41 6.99
N ARG A 59 -0.82 9.81 7.23
CA ARG A 59 -1.95 10.49 7.90
C ARG A 59 -1.63 10.79 9.36
N ALA A 60 -1.01 9.87 10.08
CA ALA A 60 -0.59 10.06 11.47
C ALA A 60 0.54 11.09 11.61
N ALA A 61 1.44 11.16 10.62
CA ALA A 61 2.53 12.13 10.61
C ALA A 61 2.12 13.54 10.16
N ALA A 62 0.94 13.70 9.57
CA ALA A 62 0.47 14.98 9.03
C ALA A 62 0.60 16.18 9.98
N PRO A 63 0.24 16.11 11.28
CA PRO A 63 0.41 17.24 12.21
C PRO A 63 1.87 17.49 12.60
N LEU A 64 2.77 16.51 12.42
CA LEU A 64 4.18 16.61 12.83
C LEU A 64 5.08 17.15 11.71
N VAL A 65 4.62 17.10 10.46
CA VAL A 65 5.40 17.55 9.31
C VAL A 65 5.14 19.02 9.04
N ALA A 66 6.16 19.85 9.27
CA ALA A 66 6.16 21.23 8.81
C ALA A 66 5.97 21.29 7.29
N ASP A 67 5.05 22.14 6.81
CA ASP A 67 4.78 22.28 5.38
C ASP A 67 6.02 22.76 4.63
N GLN A 68 6.41 22.01 3.60
CA GLN A 68 7.56 22.29 2.75
C GLN A 68 7.10 22.45 1.30
N PRO A 69 6.43 23.57 0.95
CA PRO A 69 6.03 23.83 -0.42
C PRO A 69 7.26 24.00 -1.31
N ARG A 70 7.13 23.63 -2.59
CA ARG A 70 8.06 24.07 -3.64
C ARG A 70 7.94 25.59 -3.82
N ALA A 71 8.96 26.23 -4.39
CA ALA A 71 9.00 27.69 -4.55
C ALA A 71 7.75 28.30 -5.23
N TRP A 72 7.16 27.58 -6.19
CA TRP A 72 5.94 27.99 -6.90
C TRP A 72 4.63 27.53 -6.23
N GLN A 73 4.70 26.74 -5.15
CA GLN A 73 3.53 26.21 -4.47
C GLN A 73 3.09 27.13 -3.34
N LYS A 74 1.78 27.42 -3.30
CA LYS A 74 1.18 28.10 -2.14
C LYS A 74 1.40 27.30 -0.86
N LYS A 75 1.69 27.99 0.25
CA LYS A 75 1.74 27.39 1.60
C LYS A 75 0.37 26.84 1.99
N THR A 76 0.36 25.77 2.77
CA THR A 76 -0.85 25.23 3.38
C THR A 76 -1.36 26.24 4.40
N ALA A 77 -2.65 26.55 4.35
CA ALA A 77 -3.26 27.52 5.26
C ALA A 77 -3.14 27.04 6.71
N ALA A 78 -2.93 27.97 7.64
CA ALA A 78 -2.93 27.68 9.06
C ALA A 78 -4.23 26.96 9.47
N GLY A 79 -4.11 25.93 10.30
CA GLY A 79 -5.25 25.09 10.72
C GLY A 79 -5.71 24.04 9.71
N ARG A 80 -5.14 23.95 8.51
CA ARG A 80 -5.44 22.87 7.55
C ARG A 80 -4.41 21.74 7.62
N MET A 81 -4.91 20.50 7.63
CA MET A 81 -4.05 19.33 7.48
C MET A 81 -3.36 19.32 6.10
N PRO A 82 -2.04 19.11 6.04
CA PRO A 82 -1.33 18.93 4.77
C PRO A 82 -1.83 17.71 4.00
N THR A 83 -1.84 17.79 2.66
CA THR A 83 -2.21 16.65 1.82
C THR A 83 -1.20 15.51 1.95
N PRO A 84 -1.58 14.24 1.73
CA PRO A 84 -0.64 13.10 1.80
C PRO A 84 0.62 13.28 0.95
N CYS A 85 0.51 13.93 -0.21
CA CYS A 85 1.67 14.28 -1.05
C CYS A 85 2.65 15.23 -0.34
N ARG A 86 2.13 16.26 0.34
CA ARG A 86 2.94 17.23 1.10
C ARG A 86 3.60 16.59 2.29
N VAL A 87 2.85 15.78 3.06
CA VAL A 87 3.42 15.04 4.18
C VAL A 87 4.54 14.13 3.69
N ARG A 88 4.33 13.37 2.61
CA ARG A 88 5.36 12.50 2.01
C ARG A 88 6.63 13.26 1.63
N ALA A 89 6.52 14.49 1.12
CA ALA A 89 7.67 15.31 0.76
C ALA A 89 8.49 15.72 2.00
N GLY A 90 7.83 16.09 3.10
CA GLY A 90 8.48 16.45 4.36
C GLY A 90 8.87 15.25 5.25
N PHE A 91 8.28 14.07 5.02
CA PHE A 91 8.41 12.89 5.87
C PHE A 91 9.86 12.43 6.09
N ARG A 92 10.74 12.62 5.09
CA ARG A 92 12.17 12.28 5.22
C ARG A 92 12.84 13.06 6.37
N ARG A 93 12.47 14.32 6.59
CA ARG A 93 13.03 15.14 7.67
C ARG A 93 12.51 14.67 9.03
N LEU A 94 11.21 14.42 9.12
CA LEU A 94 10.59 13.86 10.32
C LEU A 94 11.24 12.52 10.70
N ARG A 95 11.48 11.63 9.72
CA ARG A 95 12.16 10.35 9.97
C ARG A 95 13.57 10.52 10.56
N GLY A 96 14.29 11.57 10.21
CA GLY A 96 15.60 11.87 10.81
C GLY A 96 15.50 12.25 12.29
N GLN A 97 14.41 12.92 12.68
CA GLN A 97 14.16 13.35 14.06
C GLN A 97 13.64 12.21 14.95
N LEU A 98 12.87 11.29 14.39
CA LEU A 98 12.30 10.14 15.10
C LEU A 98 13.33 9.04 15.41
N GLY A 99 14.50 9.07 14.75
CA GLY A 99 15.47 7.99 14.81
C GLY A 99 14.98 6.70 14.13
N SER A 100 15.70 5.60 14.35
CA SER A 100 15.32 4.27 13.86
C SER A 100 14.83 3.43 15.03
N PRO A 101 13.61 2.85 14.97
CA PRO A 101 13.17 1.88 15.98
C PRO A 101 13.92 0.54 15.84
N ALA A 102 14.59 0.30 14.70
CA ALA A 102 15.40 -0.89 14.51
C ALA A 102 16.70 -0.78 15.31
N GLY A 103 17.00 -1.82 16.09
CA GLY A 103 18.29 -1.96 16.76
C GLY A 103 19.44 -2.13 15.76
N ALA A 104 20.67 -2.07 16.28
CA ALA A 104 21.86 -2.30 15.48
C ALA A 104 21.77 -3.65 14.75
N ALA A 105 22.19 -3.68 13.49
CA ALA A 105 22.28 -4.92 12.74
C ALA A 105 23.23 -5.88 13.48
N LYS A 106 22.82 -7.14 13.60
CA LYS A 106 23.70 -8.18 14.14
C LYS A 106 24.93 -8.27 13.23
N SER A 107 26.13 -8.19 13.81
CA SER A 107 27.36 -8.44 13.08
C SER A 107 27.41 -9.93 12.71
N VAL A 108 27.43 -10.23 11.42
CA VAL A 108 27.52 -11.59 10.90
C VAL A 108 28.61 -11.62 9.83
N ARG A 109 29.46 -12.65 9.85
CA ARG A 109 30.40 -12.88 8.74
C ARG A 109 29.59 -13.19 7.48
N PRO A 110 29.96 -12.65 6.31
CA PRO A 110 29.40 -13.10 5.04
C PRO A 110 29.45 -14.62 4.97
N GLY A 111 28.34 -15.27 4.62
CA GLY A 111 28.34 -16.70 4.36
C GLY A 111 29.36 -17.05 3.26
N ARG A 112 29.69 -18.33 3.08
CA ARG A 112 30.67 -18.85 2.10
C ARG A 112 30.35 -18.56 0.61
N GLY A 113 29.42 -17.64 0.34
CA GLY A 113 28.97 -17.29 -0.99
C GLY A 113 28.34 -18.48 -1.68
N ARG A 114 28.24 -18.37 -3.01
CA ARG A 114 27.77 -19.45 -3.85
C ARG A 114 28.94 -20.40 -4.16
N PRO A 115 28.76 -21.72 -4.06
CA PRO A 115 29.77 -22.67 -4.54
C PRO A 115 30.08 -22.42 -6.03
N PRO A 116 31.37 -22.43 -6.42
CA PRO A 116 31.76 -22.34 -7.82
C PRO A 116 31.12 -23.50 -8.64
N GLY A 117 30.84 -23.25 -9.92
CA GLY A 117 30.24 -24.24 -10.83
C GLY A 117 28.71 -24.39 -10.73
N ARG A 118 28.03 -23.82 -9.72
CA ARG A 118 26.55 -23.83 -9.68
C ARG A 118 25.95 -22.78 -10.62
N ARG A 119 25.05 -23.18 -11.51
CA ARG A 119 24.24 -22.28 -12.39
C ARG A 119 22.88 -21.95 -11.76
N ASN A 120 22.35 -20.76 -12.06
CA ASN A 120 20.99 -20.39 -11.64
C ASN A 120 19.99 -21.20 -12.47
N LYS A 121 19.00 -21.80 -11.81
CA LYS A 121 17.85 -22.36 -12.51
C LYS A 121 16.88 -21.21 -12.80
N PRO A 122 16.30 -21.13 -14.01
CA PRO A 122 15.20 -20.21 -14.28
C PRO A 122 14.07 -20.44 -13.28
N LYS A 123 13.40 -19.36 -12.89
CA LYS A 123 12.21 -19.48 -12.05
C LYS A 123 11.13 -20.23 -12.84
N PRO A 124 10.44 -21.23 -12.25
CA PRO A 124 9.36 -21.91 -12.95
C PRO A 124 8.28 -20.90 -13.33
N LEU A 125 7.84 -20.98 -14.59
CA LEU A 125 6.73 -20.17 -15.08
C LEU A 125 5.46 -20.59 -14.34
N ARG A 126 4.65 -19.61 -13.96
CA ARG A 126 3.31 -19.90 -13.45
C ARG A 126 2.38 -20.18 -14.65
N PRO A 127 1.48 -21.16 -14.55
CA PRO A 127 0.51 -21.40 -15.61
C PRO A 127 -0.33 -20.14 -15.85
N VAL A 128 -0.53 -19.79 -17.12
CA VAL A 128 -1.42 -18.71 -17.53
C VAL A 128 -2.81 -19.31 -17.62
N TYR A 129 -3.73 -18.82 -16.77
CA TYR A 129 -5.11 -19.25 -16.80
C TYR A 129 -5.91 -18.34 -17.73
N ASN A 130 -6.57 -18.92 -18.72
CA ASN A 130 -7.55 -18.22 -19.55
C ASN A 130 -8.94 -18.33 -18.92
N LYS A 131 -9.91 -17.56 -19.44
CA LYS A 131 -11.28 -17.53 -18.92
C LYS A 131 -11.94 -18.92 -18.93
N SER A 132 -11.64 -19.75 -19.93
CA SER A 132 -12.05 -21.15 -20.04
C SER A 132 -11.44 -22.04 -18.94
N ASP A 133 -10.15 -21.86 -18.64
CA ASP A 133 -9.44 -22.63 -17.62
C ASP A 133 -10.00 -22.33 -16.22
N ILE A 134 -10.31 -21.06 -15.95
CA ILE A 134 -10.93 -20.63 -14.69
C ILE A 134 -12.33 -21.24 -14.56
N ALA A 135 -13.12 -21.22 -15.63
CA ALA A 135 -14.46 -21.82 -15.63
C ALA A 135 -14.42 -23.33 -15.38
N LEU A 136 -13.47 -24.04 -15.99
CA LEU A 136 -13.24 -25.47 -15.80
C LEU A 136 -12.75 -25.81 -14.39
N MET A 137 -11.87 -24.98 -13.82
CA MET A 137 -11.42 -25.15 -12.43
C MET A 137 -12.56 -24.90 -11.44
N ALA A 138 -13.40 -23.90 -11.70
CA ALA A 138 -14.57 -23.59 -10.86
C ALA A 138 -15.67 -24.66 -10.97
N SER A 139 -15.88 -25.28 -12.14
CA SER A 139 -16.80 -26.42 -12.26
C SER A 139 -16.28 -27.63 -11.49
N ARG A 140 -15.00 -27.98 -11.63
CA ARG A 140 -14.37 -29.07 -10.89
C ARG A 140 -14.38 -28.88 -9.37
N ALA A 141 -14.16 -27.66 -8.88
CA ALA A 141 -14.23 -27.36 -7.45
C ALA A 141 -15.64 -27.54 -6.87
N ARG A 142 -16.68 -27.27 -7.65
CA ARG A 142 -18.08 -27.53 -7.25
C ARG A 142 -18.43 -29.01 -7.20
N THR A 143 -17.86 -29.82 -8.09
CA THR A 143 -18.08 -31.27 -8.11
C THR A 143 -17.28 -32.01 -7.03
N ALA A 144 -16.24 -31.37 -6.47
CA ALA A 144 -15.36 -31.96 -5.47
C ALA A 144 -15.73 -31.63 -4.00
N ALA A 145 -16.77 -30.82 -3.76
CA ALA A 145 -17.30 -30.60 -2.42
C ALA A 145 -18.14 -31.82 -1.99
N PRO A 146 -17.89 -32.45 -0.82
CA PRO A 146 -18.77 -33.49 -0.30
C PRO A 146 -20.16 -32.91 0.04
N PRO A 147 -21.21 -33.75 0.09
CA PRO A 147 -22.59 -33.32 0.34
C PRO A 147 -22.77 -32.61 1.67
#